data_AF-A0A4S8HXL5-F1
#
_entry.id   AF-A0A4S8HXL5-F1
#
_cell.length_a   1.000
_cell.length_b   1.000
_cell.length_c   1.000
_cell.angle_alpha   90.00
_cell.angle_beta   90.00
_cell.angle_gamma   90.00
#
_symmetry.space_group_name_H-M   'P 1'
#
loop_
_entity.id
_entity.type
_entity.pdbx_description
1 polymer ?
#
loop_
_entity_poly.entity_id
_entity_poly.type
_entity_poly.pdbx_seq_one_letter_code
_entity_poly.pdbx_strand_id
1 'polypeptide(L)'
;MSNHYFSKDFAKKFRSKCELYAPTQEYQYGNLLIKHFEGNKAEMAVIGERLTEKFFNTEVISQIILTLKNEGFPAAGKLFNMAITLKNIGKAYLLNEHYTACYYSDLTGMLDSFSNFLHAFKVDFGEKVCGQLATYYVHGSSANLAPECASLIPVIELTDFYLNNLSTYYNYFTATWQYEATNGKGVQATNYMADYLQALIMCTEETKTCIENIRSLLLTWEAQMQLKEEQELYN
;
A
#
# COMPACT_ATOMS: atom_id res chain seq x y z
N MET A 1 -20.26 18.64 14.25
CA MET A 1 -20.81 17.33 13.87
C MET A 1 -19.77 16.64 13.01
N SER A 2 -19.10 15.64 13.56
CA SER A 2 -18.22 14.72 12.83
C SER A 2 -19.07 13.86 11.89
N ASN A 3 -18.70 13.80 10.61
CA ASN A 3 -19.30 12.87 9.66
C ASN A 3 -18.45 11.60 9.66
N HIS A 4 -19.00 10.48 10.14
CA HIS A 4 -18.32 9.20 10.13
C HIS A 4 -18.52 8.47 8.78
N TYR A 5 -17.45 8.13 8.08
CA TYR A 5 -17.48 7.38 6.81
C TYR A 5 -17.21 5.88 7.00
N PHE A 6 -18.28 5.14 7.33
CA PHE A 6 -18.27 3.67 7.42
C PHE A 6 -18.07 2.99 6.06
N SER A 7 -17.78 1.69 6.06
CA SER A 7 -17.84 0.89 4.83
C SER A 7 -19.20 1.03 4.14
N LYS A 8 -19.21 0.97 2.79
CA LYS A 8 -20.44 1.10 1.99
C LYS A 8 -21.46 0.03 2.36
N ASP A 9 -21.00 -1.16 2.70
CA ASP A 9 -21.86 -2.28 3.10
C ASP A 9 -22.45 -2.08 4.50
N PHE A 10 -21.67 -1.56 5.47
CA PHE A 10 -22.21 -1.17 6.77
C PHE A 10 -23.28 -0.08 6.61
N ALA A 11 -22.98 1.00 5.88
CA ALA A 11 -23.92 2.11 5.71
C ALA A 11 -25.21 1.67 5.00
N LYS A 12 -25.11 0.71 4.07
CA LYS A 12 -26.25 0.09 3.40
C LYS A 12 -27.06 -0.81 4.34
N LYS A 13 -26.41 -1.71 5.09
CA LYS A 13 -27.04 -2.60 6.07
C LYS A 13 -27.71 -1.83 7.21
N PHE A 14 -27.10 -0.75 7.70
CA PHE A 14 -27.65 0.10 8.76
C PHE A 14 -28.89 0.90 8.30
N ARG A 15 -28.90 1.35 7.04
CA ARG A 15 -30.03 2.10 6.46
C ARG A 15 -31.18 1.20 6.00
N SER A 16 -30.92 -0.06 5.70
CA SER A 16 -31.99 -1.03 5.50
C SER A 16 -32.64 -1.32 6.85
N LYS A 17 -33.97 -1.20 6.94
CA LYS A 17 -34.73 -1.63 8.11
C LYS A 17 -34.40 -3.10 8.40
N CYS A 18 -33.60 -3.36 9.43
CA CYS A 18 -33.31 -4.71 9.88
C CYS A 18 -34.48 -5.18 10.76
N GLU A 19 -35.49 -5.79 10.16
CA GLU A 19 -36.47 -6.61 10.90
C GLU A 19 -35.82 -7.96 11.21
N LEU A 20 -35.25 -8.09 12.41
CA LEU A 20 -34.82 -9.38 12.93
C LEU A 20 -36.03 -10.08 13.55
N TYR A 21 -36.52 -11.12 12.88
CA TYR A 21 -37.53 -12.02 13.42
C TYR A 21 -36.96 -12.78 14.62
N ALA A 22 -37.52 -12.53 15.81
CA ALA A 22 -37.36 -13.42 16.94
C ALA A 22 -38.51 -14.45 16.93
N PRO A 23 -38.22 -15.76 17.02
CA PRO A 23 -39.26 -16.74 17.31
C PRO A 23 -39.76 -16.48 18.74
N THR A 24 -41.01 -16.06 18.85
CA THR A 24 -41.68 -15.89 20.14
C THR A 24 -42.02 -17.24 20.78
N GLN A 25 -41.79 -17.27 22.09
CA GLN A 25 -42.34 -18.16 23.12
C GLN A 25 -41.79 -19.60 23.14
N GLU A 26 -40.62 -19.83 23.78
CA GLU A 26 -40.41 -21.05 24.60
C GLU A 26 -39.12 -21.17 25.46
N TYR A 27 -38.24 -20.18 25.58
CA TYR A 27 -36.99 -20.36 26.37
C TYR A 27 -36.72 -19.37 27.51
N GLN A 28 -36.20 -19.94 28.61
CA GLN A 28 -35.96 -19.36 29.94
C GLN A 28 -34.60 -18.63 30.09
N TYR A 29 -34.02 -18.15 28.99
CA TYR A 29 -32.73 -17.45 29.01
C TYR A 29 -32.88 -16.03 28.48
N GLY A 30 -32.67 -15.06 29.38
CA GLY A 30 -32.21 -13.69 29.13
C GLY A 30 -32.91 -12.87 28.05
N ASN A 31 -33.50 -11.73 28.45
CA ASN A 31 -34.01 -10.70 27.54
C ASN A 31 -33.08 -10.46 26.35
N LEU A 32 -33.45 -10.95 25.16
CA LEU A 32 -32.80 -10.59 23.91
C LEU A 32 -33.17 -9.14 23.61
N LEU A 33 -32.22 -8.23 23.81
CA LEU A 33 -32.39 -6.81 23.53
C LEU A 33 -32.30 -6.60 22.01
N ILE A 34 -33.43 -6.63 21.32
CA ILE A 34 -33.50 -6.32 19.89
C ILE A 34 -33.47 -4.80 19.75
N LYS A 35 -32.29 -4.21 19.50
CA LYS A 35 -32.20 -2.78 19.15
C LYS A 35 -32.75 -2.58 17.74
N HIS A 36 -33.83 -1.82 17.61
CA HIS A 36 -34.26 -1.25 16.34
C HIS A 36 -33.50 0.05 16.12
N PHE A 37 -32.81 0.17 14.99
CA PHE A 37 -32.19 1.42 14.56
C PHE A 37 -33.14 2.10 13.57
N GLU A 38 -33.43 3.37 13.79
CA GLU A 38 -34.17 4.21 12.85
C GLU A 38 -33.33 4.53 11.60
N GLY A 39 -32.02 4.29 11.64
CA GLY A 39 -31.12 4.52 10.52
C GLY A 39 -30.83 6.01 10.29
N ASN A 40 -31.17 6.85 11.28
CA ASN A 40 -31.05 8.29 11.18
C ASN A 40 -29.60 8.75 11.41
N LYS A 41 -29.27 9.99 11.02
CA LYS A 41 -27.89 10.52 11.11
C LYS A 41 -27.38 10.63 12.55
N ALA A 42 -28.26 10.84 13.52
CA ALA A 42 -27.87 10.97 14.92
C ALA A 42 -27.46 9.62 15.52
N GLU A 43 -28.20 8.54 15.20
CA GLU A 43 -27.84 7.18 15.62
C GLU A 43 -26.53 6.70 14.96
N MET A 44 -26.35 6.98 13.67
CA MET A 44 -25.08 6.71 12.99
C MET A 44 -23.91 7.44 13.67
N ALA A 45 -24.11 8.68 14.13
CA ALA A 45 -23.07 9.44 14.81
C ALA A 45 -22.67 8.78 16.15
N VAL A 46 -23.65 8.35 16.96
CA VAL A 46 -23.38 7.70 18.25
C VAL A 46 -22.69 6.33 18.09
N ILE A 47 -22.98 5.60 17.02
CA ILE A 47 -22.28 4.35 16.71
C ILE A 47 -20.88 4.64 16.17
N GLY A 48 -20.74 5.69 15.36
CA GLY A 48 -19.46 6.17 14.86
C GLY A 48 -18.50 6.56 15.98
N GLU A 49 -18.97 7.28 16.99
CA GLU A 49 -18.19 7.62 18.18
C GLU A 49 -17.72 6.37 18.93
N ARG A 50 -18.58 5.35 19.08
CA ARG A 50 -18.20 4.08 19.73
C ARG A 50 -17.20 3.25 18.92
N LEU A 51 -17.33 3.26 17.60
CA LEU A 51 -16.43 2.55 16.69
C LEU A 51 -15.07 3.23 16.54
N THR A 52 -15.05 4.56 16.60
CA THR A 52 -13.86 5.42 16.56
C THR A 52 -12.82 4.97 17.59
N GLU A 53 -13.22 4.72 18.83
CA GLU A 53 -12.32 4.21 19.87
C GLU A 53 -11.81 2.79 19.56
N LYS A 54 -12.64 1.97 18.90
CA LYS A 54 -12.32 0.57 18.57
C LYS A 54 -11.47 0.42 17.31
N PHE A 55 -11.52 1.36 16.37
CA PHE A 55 -10.74 1.30 15.12
C PHE A 55 -9.26 1.62 15.29
N PHE A 56 -8.93 2.29 16.40
CA PHE A 56 -7.58 2.65 16.72
C PHE A 56 -6.76 1.38 17.04
N ASN A 57 -5.89 0.98 16.11
CA ASN A 57 -4.97 -0.14 16.28
C ASN A 57 -3.53 0.39 16.25
N THR A 58 -3.08 0.92 17.39
CA THR A 58 -1.73 1.48 17.54
C THR A 58 -0.64 0.51 17.17
N GLU A 59 -0.84 -0.79 17.44
CA GLU A 59 0.13 -1.83 17.13
C GLU A 59 0.33 -1.97 15.62
N VAL A 60 -0.76 -2.17 14.87
CA VAL A 60 -0.69 -2.31 13.40
C VAL A 60 -0.18 -1.03 12.74
N ILE A 61 -0.66 0.14 13.17
CA ILE A 61 -0.18 1.44 12.66
C ILE A 61 1.33 1.58 12.94
N SER A 62 1.77 1.26 14.15
CA SER A 62 3.19 1.36 14.53
C SER A 62 4.06 0.39 13.72
N GLN A 63 3.57 -0.83 13.48
CA GLN A 63 4.26 -1.84 12.71
C GLN A 63 4.41 -1.38 11.25
N ILE A 64 3.35 -0.87 10.63
CA ILE A 64 3.43 -0.33 9.25
C ILE A 64 4.44 0.82 9.18
N ILE A 65 4.40 1.77 10.12
CA ILE A 65 5.34 2.90 10.14
C ILE A 65 6.79 2.41 10.34
N LEU A 66 7.02 1.44 11.23
CA LEU A 66 8.35 0.87 11.47
C LEU A 66 8.88 0.13 10.25
N THR A 67 8.06 -0.72 9.62
CA THR A 67 8.43 -1.44 8.38
C THR A 67 8.76 -0.45 7.26
N LEU A 68 7.97 0.62 7.09
CA LEU A 68 8.26 1.67 6.11
C LEU A 68 9.60 2.37 6.39
N LYS A 69 9.87 2.75 7.64
CA LYS A 69 11.08 3.50 8.00
C LYS A 69 12.35 2.66 7.97
N ASN A 70 12.28 1.41 8.40
CA ASN A 70 13.45 0.57 8.61
C ASN A 70 13.76 -0.34 7.41
N GLU A 71 12.77 -0.67 6.60
CA GLU A 71 12.92 -1.61 5.48
C GLU A 71 12.54 -0.94 4.15
N GLY A 72 11.33 -0.39 4.06
CA GLY A 72 10.79 0.18 2.82
C GLY A 72 11.60 1.34 2.25
N PHE A 73 11.80 2.42 3.02
CA PHE A 73 12.57 3.59 2.56
C PHE A 73 14.05 3.27 2.31
N PRO A 74 14.74 2.49 3.16
CA PRO A 74 16.09 2.05 2.86
C PRO A 74 16.19 1.21 1.57
N ALA A 75 15.27 0.26 1.36
CA ALA A 75 15.24 -0.56 0.14
C ALA A 75 15.03 0.31 -1.12
N ALA A 76 14.05 1.19 -1.09
CA ALA A 76 13.79 2.13 -2.18
C ALA A 76 14.97 3.09 -2.43
N GLY A 77 15.66 3.52 -1.38
CA GLY A 77 16.87 4.34 -1.47
C GLY A 77 18.02 3.60 -2.16
N LYS A 78 18.26 2.33 -1.80
CA LYS A 78 19.25 1.48 -2.48
C LYS A 78 18.90 1.29 -3.96
N LEU A 79 17.63 0.98 -4.25
CA LEU A 79 17.12 0.79 -5.60
C LEU A 79 17.31 2.06 -6.46
N PHE A 80 16.98 3.23 -5.92
CA PHE A 80 17.19 4.51 -6.59
C PHE A 80 18.67 4.73 -6.93
N ASN A 81 19.57 4.53 -5.97
CA ASN A 81 21.01 4.70 -6.20
C ASN A 81 21.55 3.71 -7.25
N MET A 82 21.05 2.47 -7.26
CA MET A 82 21.40 1.48 -8.27
C MET A 82 20.94 1.91 -9.66
N ALA A 83 19.70 2.39 -9.80
CA ALA A 83 19.16 2.87 -11.07
C ALA A 83 19.98 4.05 -11.63
N ILE A 84 20.35 5.02 -10.77
CA ILE A 84 21.19 6.16 -11.15
C ILE A 84 22.60 5.70 -11.56
N THR A 85 23.19 4.76 -10.82
CA THR A 85 24.52 4.22 -11.12
C THR A 85 24.53 3.56 -12.49
N LEU A 86 23.57 2.66 -12.74
CA LEU A 86 23.47 1.96 -14.00
C LEU A 86 23.21 2.91 -15.17
N LYS A 87 22.38 3.94 -14.96
CA LYS A 87 22.15 4.98 -15.96
C LYS A 87 23.43 5.70 -16.34
N ASN A 88 24.24 6.10 -15.37
CA ASN A 88 25.49 6.83 -15.62
C ASN A 88 26.49 5.95 -16.39
N ILE A 89 26.55 4.65 -16.06
CA ILE A 89 27.34 3.67 -16.79
C ILE A 89 26.85 3.56 -18.24
N GLY A 90 25.53 3.41 -18.46
CA GLY A 90 24.95 3.37 -19.81
C GLY A 90 25.24 4.63 -20.64
N LYS A 91 25.18 5.82 -20.02
CA LYS A 91 25.54 7.09 -20.67
C LYS A 91 27.02 7.13 -21.08
N ALA A 92 27.91 6.61 -20.25
CA ALA A 92 29.34 6.52 -20.59
C ALA A 92 29.57 5.61 -21.81
N TYR A 93 28.89 4.46 -21.88
CA TYR A 93 28.99 3.56 -23.04
C TYR A 93 28.42 4.17 -24.32
N LEU A 94 27.30 4.89 -24.24
CA LEU A 94 26.71 5.58 -25.39
C LEU A 94 27.67 6.59 -26.05
N LEU A 95 28.52 7.25 -25.26
CA LEU A 95 29.52 8.20 -25.77
C LEU A 95 30.73 7.50 -26.41
N ASN A 96 31.04 6.29 -25.98
CA ASN A 96 32.29 5.59 -26.35
C ASN A 96 32.10 4.55 -27.46
N GLU A 97 30.89 4.03 -27.68
CA GLU A 97 30.64 2.93 -28.63
C GLU A 97 29.41 3.16 -29.52
N HIS A 98 29.63 3.51 -30.79
CA HIS A 98 28.54 3.82 -31.73
C HIS A 98 27.68 2.61 -32.12
N TYR A 99 28.23 1.39 -32.09
CA TYR A 99 27.50 0.17 -32.46
C TYR A 99 26.49 -0.27 -31.38
N THR A 100 26.67 0.17 -30.14
CA THR A 100 25.86 -0.21 -28.98
C THR A 100 24.99 0.94 -28.48
N ALA A 101 25.12 2.13 -29.10
CA ALA A 101 24.48 3.37 -28.69
C ALA A 101 22.95 3.30 -28.64
N CYS A 102 22.28 2.65 -29.59
CA CYS A 102 20.82 2.53 -29.58
C CYS A 102 20.31 1.75 -28.35
N TYR A 103 20.94 0.61 -28.05
CA TYR A 103 20.60 -0.19 -26.87
C TYR A 103 20.80 0.59 -25.57
N TYR A 104 21.95 1.25 -25.43
CA TYR A 104 22.22 2.06 -24.24
C TYR A 104 21.33 3.31 -24.15
N SER A 105 20.89 3.86 -25.27
CA SER A 105 19.89 4.93 -25.31
C SER A 105 18.57 4.47 -24.70
N ASP A 106 18.07 3.30 -25.12
CA ASP A 106 16.81 2.75 -24.63
C ASP A 106 16.89 2.39 -23.14
N LEU A 107 17.98 1.72 -22.75
CA LEU A 107 18.23 1.36 -21.34
C LEU A 107 18.32 2.60 -20.45
N THR A 108 19.06 3.63 -20.88
CA THR A 108 19.21 4.86 -20.09
C THR A 108 17.91 5.66 -20.00
N GLY A 109 17.13 5.74 -21.09
CA GLY A 109 15.81 6.37 -21.07
C GLY A 109 14.83 5.67 -20.13
N MET A 110 14.88 4.33 -20.10
CA MET A 110 14.08 3.54 -19.18
C MET A 110 14.51 3.72 -17.72
N LEU A 111 15.82 3.75 -17.44
CA LEU A 111 16.35 4.04 -16.11
C LEU A 111 16.05 5.46 -15.64
N ASP A 112 15.99 6.44 -16.54
CA ASP A 112 15.54 7.80 -16.21
C ASP A 112 14.06 7.80 -15.79
N SER A 113 13.19 7.13 -16.56
CA SER A 113 11.77 6.97 -16.23
C SER A 113 11.57 6.26 -14.89
N PHE A 114 12.32 5.19 -14.65
CA PHE A 114 12.29 4.43 -13.40
C PHE A 114 12.78 5.26 -12.21
N SER A 115 13.85 6.04 -12.37
CA SER A 115 14.37 6.91 -11.31
C SER A 115 13.34 7.99 -10.91
N ASN A 116 12.65 8.57 -11.89
CA ASN A 116 11.56 9.53 -11.64
C ASN A 116 10.39 8.88 -10.90
N PHE A 117 10.03 7.66 -11.30
CA PHE A 117 9.03 6.86 -10.60
C PHE A 117 9.41 6.59 -9.15
N LEU A 118 10.66 6.18 -8.87
CA LEU A 118 11.15 5.92 -7.51
C LEU A 118 11.22 7.19 -6.65
N HIS A 119 11.52 8.33 -7.26
CA HIS A 119 11.46 9.61 -6.58
C HIS A 119 10.02 9.93 -6.16
N ALA A 120 9.05 9.82 -7.07
CA ALA A 120 7.64 10.02 -6.77
C ALA A 120 7.15 9.03 -5.70
N PHE A 121 7.53 7.75 -5.82
CA PHE A 121 7.27 6.72 -4.82
C PHE A 121 7.70 7.14 -3.42
N LYS A 122 8.95 7.63 -3.26
CA LYS A 122 9.49 8.01 -1.96
C LYS A 122 8.73 9.19 -1.35
N VAL A 123 8.37 10.18 -2.16
CA VAL A 123 7.58 11.34 -1.72
C VAL A 123 6.17 10.91 -1.31
N ASP A 124 5.48 10.17 -2.18
CA ASP A 124 4.11 9.74 -1.95
C ASP A 124 3.98 8.79 -0.76
N PHE A 125 4.87 7.80 -0.61
CA PHE A 125 4.86 6.94 0.58
C PHE A 125 5.28 7.69 1.85
N GLY A 126 6.18 8.67 1.75
CA GLY A 126 6.56 9.51 2.87
C GLY A 126 5.39 10.35 3.39
N GLU A 127 4.71 11.05 2.49
CA GLU A 127 3.66 12.01 2.85
C GLU A 127 2.29 11.35 3.00
N LYS A 128 1.86 10.56 2.01
CA LYS A 128 0.49 10.06 1.91
C LYS A 128 0.28 8.75 2.68
N VAL A 129 1.31 7.91 2.82
CA VAL A 129 1.22 6.68 3.61
C VAL A 129 1.72 6.93 5.03
N CYS A 130 3.01 7.22 5.20
CA CYS A 130 3.59 7.45 6.53
C CYS A 130 2.99 8.68 7.23
N GLY A 131 2.83 9.80 6.53
CA GLY A 131 2.25 11.01 7.11
C GLY A 131 0.81 10.79 7.58
N GLN A 132 -0.03 10.21 6.73
CA GLN A 132 -1.43 9.91 7.10
C GLN A 132 -1.50 8.92 8.27
N LEU A 133 -0.74 7.83 8.25
CA LEU A 133 -0.69 6.87 9.35
C LEU A 133 -0.18 7.50 10.66
N ALA A 134 0.79 8.40 10.59
CA ALA A 134 1.31 9.12 11.75
C ALA A 134 0.26 10.07 12.36
N THR A 135 -0.62 10.67 11.55
CA THR A 135 -1.72 11.48 12.09
C THR A 135 -2.65 10.66 12.95
N TYR A 136 -2.96 9.42 12.53
CA TYR A 136 -3.71 8.49 13.36
C TYR A 136 -2.91 8.19 14.63
N TYR A 137 -1.64 7.78 14.52
CA TYR A 137 -0.81 7.41 15.67
C TYR A 137 -0.69 8.49 16.77
N VAL A 138 -0.49 9.77 16.40
CA VAL A 138 -0.21 10.87 17.35
C VAL A 138 -1.48 11.38 18.06
N HIS A 139 -2.66 11.22 17.47
CA HIS A 139 -3.91 11.80 17.99
C HIS A 139 -4.79 10.80 18.75
N GLY A 140 -4.20 9.73 19.30
CA GLY A 140 -4.89 8.66 20.04
C GLY A 140 -5.65 9.05 21.31
N SER A 141 -5.97 10.33 21.49
CA SER A 141 -6.72 10.89 22.61
C SER A 141 -7.81 11.88 22.21
N SER A 142 -7.97 12.23 20.92
CA SER A 142 -9.05 13.12 20.46
C SER A 142 -10.06 12.35 19.61
N ALA A 143 -11.31 12.24 20.09
CA ALA A 143 -12.42 11.51 19.45
C ALA A 143 -12.77 11.95 18.01
N ASN A 144 -12.15 13.02 17.49
CA ASN A 144 -12.44 13.59 16.17
C ASN A 144 -11.53 13.08 15.03
N LEU A 145 -10.58 12.18 15.30
CA LEU A 145 -9.53 11.80 14.33
C LEU A 145 -9.29 10.28 14.21
N ALA A 146 -10.19 9.43 14.70
CA ALA A 146 -9.99 8.00 14.48
C ALA A 146 -10.04 7.68 12.99
N PRO A 147 -9.16 6.78 12.52
CA PRO A 147 -9.19 6.30 11.16
C PRO A 147 -10.51 5.60 10.92
N GLU A 148 -11.20 6.01 9.86
CA GLU A 148 -12.42 5.37 9.39
C GLU A 148 -12.05 4.33 8.34
N CYS A 149 -12.84 3.27 8.19
CA CYS A 149 -12.53 2.20 7.22
C CYS A 149 -12.34 2.76 5.79
N ALA A 150 -13.15 3.73 5.39
CA ALA A 150 -13.05 4.38 4.08
C ALA A 150 -11.75 5.19 3.88
N SER A 151 -11.09 5.59 4.96
CA SER A 151 -9.87 6.40 4.91
C SER A 151 -8.61 5.60 4.54
N LEU A 152 -8.66 4.26 4.62
CA LEU A 152 -7.58 3.36 4.22
C LEU A 152 -7.58 3.03 2.74
N ILE A 153 -8.74 3.11 2.07
CA ILE A 153 -8.90 2.77 0.66
C ILE A 153 -7.89 3.53 -0.22
N PRO A 154 -7.73 4.87 -0.11
CA PRO A 154 -6.78 5.60 -0.94
C PRO A 154 -5.32 5.18 -0.69
N VAL A 155 -4.98 4.79 0.54
CA VAL A 155 -3.63 4.34 0.93
C VAL A 155 -3.34 2.97 0.30
N ILE A 156 -4.33 2.07 0.32
CA ILE A 156 -4.24 0.74 -0.30
C ILE A 156 -4.14 0.87 -1.83
N GLU A 157 -4.99 1.67 -2.46
CA GLU A 157 -4.95 1.90 -3.92
C GLU A 157 -3.62 2.51 -4.38
N LEU A 158 -3.08 3.46 -3.62
CA LEU A 158 -1.76 4.03 -3.88
C LEU A 158 -0.66 2.95 -3.77
N THR A 159 -0.74 2.10 -2.75
CA THR A 159 0.20 1.00 -2.55
C THR A 159 0.16 0.02 -3.73
N ASP A 160 -1.03 -0.32 -4.20
CA ASP A 160 -1.27 -1.21 -5.34
C ASP A 160 -0.74 -0.62 -6.65
N PHE A 161 -0.95 0.68 -6.86
CA PHE A 161 -0.40 1.40 -8.01
C PHE A 161 1.13 1.26 -8.08
N TYR A 162 1.83 1.51 -6.97
CA TYR A 162 3.29 1.43 -6.95
C TYR A 162 3.80 -0.01 -7.07
N LEU A 163 3.13 -0.98 -6.45
CA LEU A 163 3.51 -2.39 -6.56
C LEU A 163 3.36 -2.92 -7.99
N ASN A 164 2.29 -2.53 -8.68
CA ASN A 164 2.06 -2.88 -10.09
C ASN A 164 3.15 -2.30 -10.99
N ASN A 165 3.49 -1.02 -10.81
CA ASN A 165 4.54 -0.38 -11.60
C ASN A 165 5.93 -0.99 -11.32
N LEU A 166 6.27 -1.28 -10.05
CA LEU A 166 7.51 -1.99 -9.71
C LEU A 166 7.59 -3.35 -10.41
N SER A 167 6.49 -4.08 -10.48
CA SER A 167 6.41 -5.37 -11.18
C SER A 167 6.61 -5.22 -12.69
N THR A 168 6.06 -4.16 -13.30
CA THR A 168 6.30 -3.83 -14.70
C THR A 168 7.79 -3.59 -14.97
N TYR A 169 8.44 -2.73 -14.18
CA TYR A 169 9.88 -2.46 -14.33
C TYR A 169 10.73 -3.70 -14.07
N TYR A 170 10.41 -4.50 -13.05
CA TYR A 170 11.06 -5.79 -12.78
C TYR A 170 11.06 -6.70 -14.01
N ASN A 171 9.92 -6.85 -14.67
CA ASN A 171 9.79 -7.67 -15.88
C ASN A 171 10.65 -7.12 -17.03
N TYR A 172 10.68 -5.79 -17.20
CA TYR A 172 11.53 -5.15 -18.20
C TYR A 172 13.02 -5.39 -17.92
N PHE A 173 13.48 -5.20 -16.69
CA PHE A 173 14.87 -5.45 -16.31
C PHE A 173 15.24 -6.91 -16.51
N THR A 174 14.35 -7.83 -16.15
CA THR A 174 14.54 -9.27 -16.35
C THR A 174 14.68 -9.62 -17.83
N ALA A 175 13.81 -9.10 -18.69
CA ALA A 175 13.90 -9.31 -20.14
C ALA A 175 15.19 -8.72 -20.73
N THR A 176 15.58 -7.52 -20.28
CA THR A 176 16.82 -6.85 -20.70
C THR A 176 18.05 -7.66 -20.27
N TRP A 177 18.07 -8.14 -19.02
CA TRP A 177 19.12 -9.00 -18.50
C TRP A 177 19.21 -10.31 -19.27
N GLN A 178 18.08 -10.97 -19.55
CA GLN A 178 18.04 -12.21 -20.34
C GLN A 178 18.62 -11.99 -21.74
N TYR A 179 18.30 -10.86 -22.38
CA TYR A 179 18.86 -10.50 -23.68
C TYR A 179 20.38 -10.37 -23.62
N GLU A 180 20.92 -9.69 -22.61
CA GLU A 180 22.37 -9.56 -22.39
C GLU A 180 23.05 -10.88 -22.04
N ALA A 181 22.41 -11.72 -21.22
CA ALA A 181 22.96 -12.99 -20.74
C ALA A 181 22.91 -14.12 -21.78
N THR A 182 22.14 -13.96 -22.87
CA THR A 182 21.99 -15.01 -23.88
C THR A 182 23.16 -15.00 -24.86
N ASN A 183 23.94 -16.11 -24.87
CA ASN A 183 25.08 -16.39 -25.75
C ASN A 183 24.92 -15.85 -27.19
N GLY A 184 25.53 -14.68 -27.46
CA GLY A 184 25.70 -14.11 -28.80
C GLY A 184 24.55 -13.26 -29.33
N LYS A 185 23.53 -12.94 -28.52
CA LYS A 185 22.43 -12.05 -28.94
C LYS A 185 22.42 -10.69 -28.24
N GLY A 186 23.02 -10.59 -27.06
CA GLY A 186 23.17 -9.34 -26.32
C GLY A 186 24.23 -8.41 -26.93
N VAL A 187 24.31 -7.19 -26.41
CA VAL A 187 25.31 -6.21 -26.84
C VAL A 187 26.73 -6.64 -26.43
N GLN A 188 26.86 -7.52 -25.44
CA GLN A 188 28.13 -8.09 -24.95
C GLN A 188 29.18 -7.04 -24.54
N ALA A 189 28.76 -5.80 -24.34
CA ALA A 189 29.65 -4.66 -24.13
C ALA A 189 30.35 -4.68 -22.76
N THR A 190 30.10 -5.68 -21.92
CA THR A 190 31.02 -6.31 -20.94
C THR A 190 30.22 -7.19 -19.98
N ASN A 191 30.84 -8.23 -19.38
CA ASN A 191 30.21 -9.06 -18.33
C ASN A 191 29.60 -8.23 -17.18
N TYR A 192 30.09 -7.02 -16.95
CA TYR A 192 29.63 -6.13 -15.87
C TYR A 192 28.20 -5.58 -16.05
N MET A 193 27.71 -5.36 -17.27
CA MET A 193 26.35 -4.79 -17.48
C MET A 193 25.26 -5.78 -17.05
N ALA A 194 25.45 -7.07 -17.35
CA ALA A 194 24.58 -8.13 -16.88
C ALA A 194 24.59 -8.23 -15.34
N ASP A 195 25.76 -8.11 -14.71
CA ASP A 195 25.88 -8.12 -13.24
C ASP A 195 25.13 -6.94 -12.61
N TYR A 196 25.24 -5.73 -13.17
CA TYR A 196 24.51 -4.56 -12.68
C TYR A 196 22.99 -4.69 -12.87
N LEU A 197 22.55 -5.22 -14.02
CA LEU A 197 21.13 -5.50 -14.26
C LEU A 197 20.60 -6.53 -13.26
N GLN A 198 21.36 -7.58 -12.97
CA GLN A 198 21.00 -8.57 -11.96
C GLN A 198 20.91 -7.94 -10.56
N ALA A 199 21.84 -7.07 -10.20
CA ALA A 199 21.78 -6.33 -8.94
C ALA A 199 20.56 -5.41 -8.86
N LEU A 200 20.21 -4.73 -9.96
CA LEU A 200 19.01 -3.90 -10.05
C LEU A 200 17.72 -4.72 -9.90
N ILE A 201 17.65 -5.90 -10.52
CA ILE A 201 16.54 -6.84 -10.39
C ILE A 201 16.37 -7.27 -8.93
N MET A 202 17.46 -7.65 -8.24
CA MET A 202 17.42 -8.02 -6.83
C MET A 202 16.92 -6.87 -5.94
N CYS A 203 17.45 -5.66 -6.11
CA CYS A 203 16.97 -4.50 -5.33
C CYS A 203 15.50 -4.16 -5.63
N THR A 204 15.04 -4.39 -6.86
CA THR A 204 13.62 -4.19 -7.24
C THR A 204 12.74 -5.20 -6.50
N GLU A 205 13.15 -6.47 -6.45
CA GLU A 205 12.42 -7.53 -5.76
C GLU A 205 12.37 -7.34 -4.24
N GLU A 206 13.49 -6.92 -3.63
CA GLU A 206 13.54 -6.55 -2.21
C GLU A 206 12.54 -5.42 -1.90
N THR A 207 12.51 -4.38 -2.75
CA THR A 207 11.58 -3.27 -2.58
C THR A 207 10.13 -3.71 -2.75
N LYS A 208 9.82 -4.55 -3.74
CA LYS A 208 8.49 -5.13 -3.92
C LYS A 208 8.03 -5.91 -2.69
N THR A 209 8.85 -6.82 -2.19
CA THR A 209 8.55 -7.61 -0.98
C THR A 209 8.21 -6.72 0.21
N CYS A 210 8.96 -5.64 0.42
CA CYS A 210 8.68 -4.67 1.49
C CYS A 210 7.29 -4.04 1.32
N ILE A 211 6.94 -3.64 0.10
CA ILE A 211 5.66 -2.98 -0.20
C ILE A 211 4.48 -3.95 -0.13
N GLU A 212 4.68 -5.20 -0.52
CA GLU A 212 3.70 -6.29 -0.32
C GLU A 212 3.41 -6.53 1.16
N ASN A 213 4.44 -6.50 2.01
CA ASN A 213 4.26 -6.62 3.46
C ASN A 213 3.43 -5.45 4.01
N ILE A 214 3.73 -4.22 3.60
CA ILE A 214 2.95 -3.03 3.99
C ILE A 214 1.49 -3.14 3.54
N ARG A 215 1.26 -3.57 2.29
CA ARG A 215 -0.08 -3.82 1.74
C ARG A 215 -0.84 -4.85 2.56
N SER A 216 -0.19 -5.96 2.91
CA SER A 216 -0.78 -7.03 3.72
C SER A 216 -1.21 -6.54 5.10
N LEU A 217 -0.39 -5.71 5.75
CA LEU A 217 -0.72 -5.09 7.03
C LEU A 217 -1.90 -4.11 6.90
N LEU A 218 -1.96 -3.29 5.84
CA LEU A 218 -3.07 -2.38 5.58
C LEU A 218 -4.40 -3.13 5.37
N LEU A 219 -4.39 -4.21 4.57
CA LEU A 219 -5.57 -5.05 4.33
C LEU A 219 -6.03 -5.78 5.61
N THR A 220 -5.07 -6.24 6.41
CA THR A 220 -5.37 -6.84 7.71
C THR A 220 -6.07 -5.84 8.62
N TRP A 221 -5.61 -4.58 8.62
CA TRP A 221 -6.23 -3.53 9.40
C TRP A 221 -7.64 -3.19 8.91
N GLU A 222 -7.83 -3.07 7.60
CA GLU A 222 -9.14 -2.86 6.99
C GLU A 222 -10.13 -3.96 7.38
N ALA A 223 -9.73 -5.22 7.28
CA ALA A 223 -10.57 -6.36 7.67
C ALA A 223 -10.95 -6.31 9.17
N GLN A 224 -10.02 -5.94 10.05
CA GLN A 224 -10.31 -5.77 11.48
C GLN A 224 -11.29 -4.62 11.75
N MET A 225 -11.20 -3.51 11.00
CA MET A 225 -12.17 -2.41 11.09
C MET A 225 -13.56 -2.87 10.65
N GLN A 226 -13.66 -3.57 9.51
CA GLN A 226 -14.93 -4.11 9.01
C GLN A 226 -15.58 -5.12 9.98
N LEU A 227 -14.79 -5.99 10.61
CA LEU A 227 -15.30 -6.92 11.63
C LEU A 227 -15.85 -6.18 12.86
N LYS A 228 -15.18 -5.11 13.30
CA LYS A 228 -15.65 -4.27 14.41
C LYS A 228 -16.92 -3.50 14.04
N GLU A 229 -17.01 -3.00 12.81
CA GLU A 229 -18.23 -2.42 12.24
C GLU A 229 -19.39 -3.41 12.32
N GLU A 230 -19.21 -4.64 11.84
CA GLU A 230 -20.26 -5.66 11.89
C GLU A 230 -20.63 -6.04 13.33
N GLN A 231 -19.67 -6.19 14.23
CA GLN A 231 -19.95 -6.47 15.64
C GLN A 231 -20.81 -5.40 16.32
N GLU A 232 -20.65 -4.11 15.99
CA GLU A 232 -21.50 -3.04 16.53
C GLU A 232 -22.90 -3.00 15.89
N LEU A 233 -23.07 -3.51 14.66
CA LEU A 233 -24.41 -3.63 14.06
C LEU A 233 -25.26 -4.70 14.75
N TYR A 234 -24.63 -5.77 15.20
CA TYR A 234 -25.32 -6.97 15.68
C TYR A 234 -25.36 -7.10 17.23
N ASN A 235 -24.71 -6.21 17.99
CA ASN A 235 -24.71 -6.17 19.47
C ASN A 235 -25.33 -4.88 20.06
#